data_AF-A0A1C1CNK1-F1
#
_entry.id   AF-A0A1C1CNK1-F1
#
_cell.length_a   1.000
_cell.length_b   1.000
_cell.length_c   1.000
_cell.angle_alpha   90.00
_cell.angle_beta   90.00
_cell.angle_gamma   90.00
#
_symmetry.space_group_name_H-M   'P 1'
#
loop_
_entity.id
_entity.type
_entity.pdbx_description
1 polymer ?
#
loop_
_entity_poly.entity_id
_entity_poly.type
_entity_poly.pdbx_seq_one_letter_code
_entity_poly.pdbx_strand_id
1 'polypeptide(L)'
;MLFSNTRSAGSIDQDIMMRLQELAGDAAGKGTICHGETEGTRPDWESWIVASTKRRTLFASSLFDNLVNFSQGSPSFVAVELAGLPAPAGKNLWNARTRQSWNQAYNLQLGHLGDGELLISDLWPQSEANSEVLQPKIDRWLSSVDEFGMMLYAVTAHTYKQNSLRT
;
A
#
# COMPACT_ATOMS: atom_id res chain seq x y z
N MET A 1 -42.44 5.77 1.40
CA MET A 1 -41.96 6.34 0.13
C MET A 1 -40.59 6.96 0.36
N LEU A 2 -39.52 6.26 -0.01
CA LEU A 2 -38.15 6.76 -0.15
C LEU A 2 -37.52 5.94 -1.30
N PHE A 3 -37.99 6.16 -2.52
CA PHE A 3 -37.49 5.49 -3.72
C PHE A 3 -37.01 6.55 -4.70
N SER A 4 -35.98 7.32 -4.32
CA SER A 4 -35.32 8.31 -5.18
C SER A 4 -33.96 8.70 -4.59
N ASN A 5 -32.96 7.81 -4.65
CA ASN A 5 -31.55 8.20 -4.49
C ASN A 5 -30.53 7.16 -4.97
N THR A 6 -30.96 5.93 -5.25
CA THR A 6 -30.03 4.84 -5.63
C THR A 6 -29.41 5.02 -7.02
N ARG A 7 -30.14 5.62 -7.98
CA ARG A 7 -29.60 5.84 -9.34
C ARG A 7 -28.55 6.95 -9.41
N SER A 8 -28.73 8.05 -8.68
CA SER A 8 -27.73 9.14 -8.64
C SER A 8 -26.48 8.71 -7.88
N ALA A 9 -26.64 8.03 -6.74
CA ALA A 9 -25.53 7.48 -5.98
C ALA A 9 -24.67 6.52 -6.81
N GLY A 10 -25.29 5.57 -7.53
CA GLY A 10 -24.55 4.65 -8.40
C GLY A 10 -23.78 5.33 -9.53
N SER A 11 -24.31 6.43 -10.09
CA SER A 11 -23.59 7.21 -11.11
C SER A 11 -22.41 7.99 -10.55
N ILE A 12 -22.52 8.49 -9.31
CA ILE A 12 -21.43 9.19 -8.63
C ILE A 12 -20.30 8.21 -8.32
N ASP A 13 -20.63 7.01 -7.81
CA ASP A 13 -19.63 5.99 -7.50
C ASP A 13 -18.84 5.56 -8.75
N GLN A 14 -19.51 5.43 -9.90
CA GLN A 14 -18.86 5.07 -11.17
C GLN A 14 -17.90 6.16 -11.67
N ASP A 15 -18.29 7.44 -11.62
CA ASP A 15 -17.39 8.54 -12.02
C ASP A 15 -16.18 8.64 -11.08
N ILE A 16 -16.40 8.48 -9.77
CA ILE A 16 -15.31 8.45 -8.78
C ILE A 16 -14.36 7.28 -9.06
N MET A 17 -14.88 6.08 -9.29
CA MET A 17 -14.07 4.90 -9.57
C MET A 17 -13.24 5.07 -10.85
N MET A 18 -13.83 5.60 -11.92
CA MET A 18 -13.13 5.89 -13.17
C MET A 18 -11.99 6.90 -12.97
N ARG A 19 -12.23 7.99 -12.23
CA ARG A 19 -11.18 8.98 -11.91
C ARG A 19 -10.07 8.41 -11.01
N LEU A 20 -10.42 7.54 -10.07
CA LEU A 20 -9.44 6.84 -9.23
C LEU A 20 -8.57 5.90 -10.06
N GLN A 21 -9.16 5.17 -11.01
CA GLN A 21 -8.44 4.30 -11.93
C GLN A 21 -7.52 5.10 -12.86
N GLU A 22 -7.96 6.25 -13.38
CA GLU A 22 -7.11 7.17 -14.16
C GLU A 22 -5.91 7.66 -13.33
N LEU A 23 -6.15 8.11 -12.10
CA LEU A 23 -5.09 8.54 -11.18
C LEU A 23 -4.10 7.41 -10.87
N ALA A 24 -4.60 6.20 -10.61
CA ALA A 24 -3.76 5.02 -10.38
C ALA A 24 -2.94 4.67 -11.62
N GLY A 25 -3.54 4.71 -12.81
CA GLY A 25 -2.87 4.50 -14.09
C GLY A 25 -1.74 5.51 -14.32
N ASP A 26 -1.99 6.80 -14.10
CA ASP A 26 -1.00 7.86 -14.23
C ASP A 26 0.15 7.72 -13.21
N ALA A 27 -0.18 7.35 -11.97
CA ALA A 27 0.80 7.11 -10.92
C ALA A 27 1.72 5.91 -11.26
N ALA A 28 1.15 4.84 -11.81
CA ALA A 28 1.88 3.63 -12.21
C ALA A 28 2.67 3.81 -13.52
N GLY A 29 2.15 4.57 -14.48
CA GLY A 29 2.65 4.60 -15.87
C GLY A 29 4.09 5.06 -16.06
N LYS A 30 4.66 5.78 -15.08
CA LYS A 30 6.07 6.24 -15.09
C LYS A 30 6.96 5.45 -14.12
N GLY A 31 6.54 4.25 -13.70
CA GLY A 31 7.21 3.45 -12.69
C GLY A 31 6.99 3.95 -11.26
N THR A 32 7.05 3.03 -10.31
CA THR A 32 6.70 3.22 -8.89
C THR A 32 7.85 2.89 -7.94
N ILE A 33 8.97 2.41 -8.49
CA ILE A 33 10.20 2.03 -7.78
C ILE A 33 11.31 2.90 -8.34
N CYS A 34 12.15 3.48 -7.47
CA CYS A 34 13.31 4.25 -7.91
C CYS A 34 14.56 3.35 -8.04
N HIS A 35 15.53 3.78 -8.83
CA HIS A 35 16.74 2.99 -9.13
C HIS A 35 17.47 2.49 -7.88
N GLY A 36 17.59 3.34 -6.83
CA GLY A 36 18.24 2.92 -5.59
C GLY A 36 17.52 1.76 -4.90
N GLU A 37 16.18 1.75 -4.92
CA GLU A 37 15.40 0.63 -4.38
C GLU A 37 15.60 -0.64 -5.21
N THR A 38 15.63 -0.54 -6.54
CA THR A 38 15.91 -1.68 -7.43
C THR A 38 17.27 -2.31 -7.15
N GLU A 39 18.29 -1.50 -6.91
CA GLU A 39 19.66 -1.97 -6.64
C GLU A 39 19.91 -2.32 -5.15
N GLY A 40 18.91 -2.18 -4.28
CA GLY A 40 19.09 -2.37 -2.83
C GLY A 40 20.06 -1.37 -2.18
N THR A 41 20.21 -0.19 -2.77
CA THR A 41 21.06 0.90 -2.30
C THR A 41 20.22 2.09 -1.81
N ARG A 42 20.87 3.13 -1.28
CA ARG A 42 20.16 4.37 -0.92
C ARG A 42 19.84 5.17 -2.19
N PRO A 43 18.56 5.40 -2.52
CA PRO A 43 18.19 6.25 -3.63
C PRO A 43 18.48 7.72 -3.34
N ASP A 44 18.38 8.54 -4.39
CA ASP A 44 18.25 9.98 -4.22
C ASP A 44 16.91 10.33 -3.55
N TRP A 45 16.92 11.35 -2.68
CA TRP A 45 15.77 11.70 -1.84
C TRP A 45 14.55 12.11 -2.68
N GLU A 46 14.76 12.93 -3.70
CA GLU A 46 13.71 13.39 -4.60
C GLU A 46 13.10 12.22 -5.38
N SER A 47 13.95 11.34 -5.92
CA SER A 47 13.50 10.16 -6.64
C SER A 47 12.67 9.22 -5.76
N TRP A 48 13.10 9.05 -4.50
CA TRP A 48 12.38 8.23 -3.53
C TRP A 48 11.05 8.83 -3.10
N ILE A 49 10.97 10.15 -2.86
CA ILE A 49 9.71 10.81 -2.52
C ILE A 49 8.68 10.58 -3.62
N VAL A 50 9.07 10.74 -4.89
CA VAL A 50 8.18 10.51 -6.03
C VAL A 50 7.72 9.04 -6.08
N ALA A 51 8.64 8.09 -5.98
CA ALA A 51 8.32 6.65 -5.98
C ALA A 51 7.40 6.25 -4.79
N SER A 52 7.72 6.71 -3.59
CA SER A 52 6.94 6.45 -2.37
C SER A 52 5.54 7.06 -2.43
N THR A 53 5.42 8.30 -2.95
CA THR A 53 4.12 8.97 -3.14
C THR A 53 3.25 8.23 -4.14
N LYS A 54 3.81 7.76 -5.26
CA LYS A 54 3.10 6.95 -6.24
C LYS A 54 2.58 5.64 -5.64
N ARG A 55 3.42 4.91 -4.90
CA ARG A 55 3.01 3.68 -4.19
C ARG A 55 1.87 3.93 -3.21
N ARG A 56 1.98 4.97 -2.37
CA ARG A 56 0.89 5.36 -1.44
C ARG A 56 -0.39 5.75 -2.17
N THR A 57 -0.29 6.38 -3.34
CA THR A 57 -1.45 6.71 -4.19
C THR A 57 -2.13 5.44 -4.72
N LEU A 58 -1.35 4.46 -5.17
CA LEU A 58 -1.88 3.16 -5.62
C LEU A 58 -2.57 2.39 -4.49
N PHE A 59 -1.94 2.32 -3.32
CA PHE A 59 -2.53 1.67 -2.14
C PHE A 59 -3.82 2.37 -1.70
N ALA A 60 -3.84 3.71 -1.66
CA ALA A 60 -5.03 4.47 -1.35
C ALA A 60 -6.15 4.23 -2.38
N SER A 61 -5.81 4.20 -3.67
CA SER A 61 -6.78 3.93 -4.75
C SER A 61 -7.41 2.55 -4.60
N SER A 62 -6.62 1.52 -4.27
CA SER A 62 -7.14 0.17 -3.96
C SER A 62 -8.06 0.15 -2.73
N LEU A 63 -7.75 0.93 -1.68
CA LEU A 63 -8.63 1.04 -0.52
C LEU A 63 -9.97 1.71 -0.88
N PHE A 64 -9.95 2.75 -1.72
CA PHE A 64 -11.16 3.40 -2.19
C PHE A 64 -12.00 2.51 -3.11
N ASP A 65 -11.35 1.77 -4.02
CA ASP A 65 -12.05 0.78 -4.87
C ASP A 65 -12.78 -0.26 -4.01
N ASN A 66 -12.10 -0.79 -2.99
CA ASN A 66 -12.70 -1.71 -2.03
C ASN A 66 -13.84 -1.09 -1.20
N LEU A 67 -13.75 0.20 -0.87
CA LEU A 67 -14.83 0.92 -0.19
C LEU A 67 -16.07 1.08 -1.08
N VAL A 68 -15.87 1.40 -2.36
CA VAL A 68 -16.96 1.48 -3.35
C VAL A 68 -17.61 0.10 -3.51
N ASN A 69 -16.81 -0.95 -3.70
CA ASN A 69 -17.30 -2.34 -3.77
C ASN A 69 -18.13 -2.70 -2.53
N PHE A 70 -17.63 -2.43 -1.33
CA PHE A 70 -18.35 -2.66 -0.09
C PHE A 70 -19.69 -1.91 -0.03
N SER A 71 -19.71 -0.64 -0.42
CA SER A 71 -20.94 0.19 -0.43
C SER A 71 -22.02 -0.33 -1.39
N GLN A 72 -21.61 -1.04 -2.44
CA GLN A 72 -22.49 -1.63 -3.44
C GLN A 72 -22.86 -3.10 -3.13
N GLY A 73 -22.35 -3.66 -2.03
CA GLY A 73 -22.53 -5.08 -1.69
C GLY A 73 -21.70 -6.05 -2.55
N SER A 74 -20.72 -5.53 -3.28
CA SER A 74 -19.75 -6.32 -4.05
C SER A 74 -18.59 -6.76 -3.13
N PRO A 75 -17.98 -7.93 -3.39
CA PRO A 75 -16.80 -8.35 -2.62
C PRO A 75 -15.63 -7.38 -2.77
N SER A 76 -14.86 -7.20 -1.70
CA SER A 76 -13.56 -6.53 -1.75
C SER A 76 -12.46 -7.51 -2.18
N PHE A 77 -11.51 -7.03 -2.96
CA PHE A 77 -10.42 -7.83 -3.52
C PHE A 77 -9.06 -7.27 -3.14
N VAL A 78 -8.11 -8.18 -2.95
CA VAL A 78 -6.71 -7.83 -2.83
C VAL A 78 -6.22 -7.31 -4.18
N ALA A 79 -5.57 -6.15 -4.20
CA ALA A 79 -4.90 -5.62 -5.37
C ALA A 79 -3.61 -6.42 -5.68
N VAL A 80 -3.79 -7.62 -6.25
CA VAL A 80 -2.71 -8.56 -6.58
C VAL A 80 -1.68 -7.97 -7.54
N GLU A 81 -2.09 -7.03 -8.39
CA GLU A 81 -1.22 -6.27 -9.29
C GLU A 81 -0.19 -5.41 -8.55
N LEU A 82 -0.45 -5.09 -7.28
CA LEU A 82 0.46 -4.32 -6.44
C LEU A 82 1.44 -5.20 -5.65
N ALA A 83 1.33 -6.54 -5.70
CA ALA A 83 2.05 -7.48 -4.83
C ALA A 83 3.56 -7.23 -4.72
N GLY A 84 4.21 -6.91 -5.84
CA GLY A 84 5.66 -6.69 -5.90
C GLY A 84 6.13 -5.30 -5.43
N LEU A 85 5.22 -4.43 -4.99
CA LEU A 85 5.59 -3.10 -4.52
C LEU A 85 6.02 -3.14 -3.05
N PRO A 86 7.05 -2.36 -2.65
CA PRO A 86 7.42 -2.27 -1.25
C PRO A 86 6.29 -1.69 -0.40
N ALA A 87 6.17 -2.18 0.83
CA ALA A 87 5.22 -1.67 1.81
C ALA A 87 5.48 -0.16 2.09
N PRO A 88 4.46 0.59 2.55
CA PRO A 88 4.64 1.99 2.90
C PRO A 88 5.81 2.21 3.86
N ALA A 89 6.67 3.18 3.56
CA ALA A 89 7.81 3.47 4.40
C ALA A 89 7.43 3.93 5.82
N GLY A 90 8.34 3.70 6.77
CA GLY A 90 8.17 4.12 8.16
C GLY A 90 8.03 5.64 8.33
N LYS A 91 7.44 6.05 9.45
CA LYS A 91 7.11 7.43 9.82
C LYS A 91 8.31 8.36 9.73
N ASN A 92 9.49 7.93 10.19
CA ASN A 92 10.71 8.74 10.17
C ASN A 92 11.18 9.08 8.75
N LEU A 93 11.04 8.14 7.81
CA LEU A 93 11.38 8.36 6.41
C LEU A 93 10.36 9.26 5.72
N TRP A 94 9.07 8.95 5.90
CA TRP A 94 8.00 9.71 5.27
C TRP A 94 7.94 11.16 5.77
N ASN A 95 8.17 11.40 7.07
CA ASN A 95 8.10 12.73 7.66
C ASN A 95 9.42 13.51 7.64
N ALA A 96 10.51 12.95 7.11
CA ALA A 96 11.78 13.65 7.00
C ALA A 96 11.62 14.95 6.20
N ARG A 97 11.96 16.09 6.82
CA ARG A 97 11.82 17.43 6.20
C ARG A 97 13.09 17.90 5.49
N THR A 98 14.19 17.19 5.66
CA THR A 98 15.47 17.51 5.04
C THR A 98 16.11 16.25 4.46
N ARG A 99 16.91 16.42 3.40
CA ARG A 99 17.72 15.34 2.82
C ARG A 99 18.63 14.69 3.87
N GLN A 100 19.19 15.47 4.80
CA GLN A 100 20.05 14.93 5.86
C GLN A 100 19.30 14.00 6.81
N SER A 101 18.13 14.43 7.32
CA SER A 101 17.29 13.58 8.18
C SER A 101 16.80 12.34 7.45
N TRP A 102 16.47 12.48 6.16
CA TRP A 102 16.03 11.35 5.34
C TRP A 102 17.17 10.35 5.10
N ASN A 103 18.38 10.82 4.77
CA ASN A 103 19.56 9.97 4.59
C ASN A 103 19.89 9.15 5.85
N GLN A 104 19.77 9.77 7.03
CA GLN A 104 19.97 9.08 8.31
C GLN A 104 18.92 7.98 8.50
N ALA A 105 17.63 8.30 8.30
CA ALA A 105 16.55 7.34 8.43
C ALA A 105 16.64 6.20 7.39
N TYR A 106 17.03 6.48 6.16
CA TYR A 106 17.15 5.47 5.10
C TYR A 106 18.33 4.52 5.35
N ASN A 107 19.46 5.05 5.83
CA ASN A 107 20.60 4.23 6.22
C ASN A 107 20.24 3.24 7.34
N LEU A 108 19.41 3.66 8.31
CA LEU A 108 18.89 2.76 9.34
C LEU A 108 18.01 1.67 8.73
N GLN A 109 17.12 2.01 7.78
CA GLN A 109 16.31 1.01 7.06
C GLN A 109 17.18 0.02 6.27
N LEU A 110 18.23 0.49 5.57
CA LEU A 110 19.16 -0.39 4.85
C LEU A 110 19.86 -1.39 5.78
N GLY A 111 20.19 -0.98 7.01
CA GLY A 111 20.74 -1.89 8.02
C GLY A 111 19.80 -3.04 8.39
N HIS A 112 18.49 -2.88 8.17
CA HIS A 112 17.48 -3.92 8.41
C HIS A 112 17.12 -4.73 7.15
N LEU A 113 17.61 -4.33 5.96
CA LEU A 113 17.28 -4.97 4.68
C LEU A 113 17.91 -6.36 4.51
N GLY A 114 18.81 -6.78 5.43
CA GLY A 114 19.35 -8.14 5.44
C GLY A 114 18.28 -9.25 5.47
N ASP A 115 17.08 -8.93 5.96
CA ASP A 115 15.91 -9.82 5.97
C ASP A 115 15.07 -9.74 4.67
N GLY A 116 15.55 -9.00 3.66
CA GLY A 116 14.83 -8.63 2.44
C GLY A 116 13.87 -7.44 2.64
N GLU A 117 13.49 -6.77 1.55
CA GLU A 117 12.46 -5.74 1.56
C GLU A 117 11.12 -6.33 2.01
N LEU A 118 10.30 -5.53 2.70
CA LEU A 118 8.93 -5.92 3.03
C LEU A 118 8.03 -5.46 1.89
N LEU A 119 7.39 -6.40 1.20
CA LEU A 119 6.47 -6.12 0.12
C LEU A 119 5.05 -5.92 0.65
N ILE A 120 4.19 -5.25 -0.11
CA ILE A 120 2.79 -5.10 0.27
C ILE A 120 2.07 -6.45 0.35
N SER A 121 2.48 -7.43 -0.46
CA SER A 121 1.94 -8.79 -0.43
C SER A 121 2.21 -9.50 0.89
N ASP A 122 3.31 -9.16 1.55
CA ASP A 122 3.68 -9.73 2.85
C ASP A 122 2.68 -9.33 3.95
N LEU A 123 1.93 -8.23 3.74
CA LEU A 123 0.91 -7.74 4.68
C LEU A 123 -0.49 -8.35 4.47
N TRP A 124 -0.67 -9.17 3.44
CA TRP A 124 -1.93 -9.87 3.18
C TRP A 124 -2.03 -11.12 4.05
N PRO A 125 -3.25 -11.65 4.30
CA PRO A 125 -3.40 -12.90 5.04
C PRO A 125 -2.57 -14.03 4.41
N GLN A 126 -1.54 -14.47 5.13
CA GLN A 126 -0.66 -15.55 4.70
C GLN A 126 -1.09 -16.89 5.29
N SER A 127 -0.66 -17.99 4.66
CA SER A 127 -0.66 -19.32 5.27
C SER A 127 0.27 -19.34 6.48
N GLU A 128 -0.08 -20.10 7.53
CA GLU A 128 0.70 -20.26 8.76
C GLU A 128 2.18 -20.59 8.50
N ALA A 129 2.48 -21.32 7.41
CA ALA A 129 3.83 -21.72 7.04
C ALA A 129 4.81 -20.55 6.82
N ASN A 130 4.32 -19.38 6.40
CA ASN A 130 5.17 -18.20 6.17
C ASN A 130 5.30 -17.31 7.42
N SER A 131 4.55 -17.60 8.49
CA SER A 131 4.40 -16.71 9.64
C SER A 131 5.68 -16.56 10.45
N GLU A 132 6.49 -17.61 10.63
CA GLU A 132 7.63 -17.57 11.56
C GLU A 132 8.76 -16.61 11.12
N VAL A 133 9.01 -16.53 9.81
CA VAL A 133 10.04 -15.64 9.24
C VAL A 133 9.48 -14.24 8.98
N LEU A 134 8.20 -14.16 8.59
CA LEU A 134 7.59 -12.91 8.16
C LEU A 134 7.07 -12.07 9.33
N GLN A 135 6.57 -12.69 10.40
CA GLN A 135 6.00 -11.98 11.54
C GLN A 135 7.00 -11.00 12.19
N PRO A 136 8.28 -11.37 12.43
CA PRO A 136 9.27 -10.40 12.93
C PRO A 136 9.51 -9.21 12.01
N LYS A 137 9.42 -9.39 10.68
CA LYS A 137 9.55 -8.29 9.70
C LYS A 137 8.33 -7.37 9.79
N ILE A 138 7.13 -7.93 9.87
CA ILE A 138 5.87 -7.18 10.05
C ILE A 138 5.88 -6.42 11.37
N ASP A 139 6.26 -7.05 12.48
CA ASP A 139 6.32 -6.43 13.81
C ASP A 139 7.30 -5.26 13.84
N ARG A 140 8.48 -5.43 13.23
CA ARG A 140 9.47 -4.35 13.09
C ARG A 140 8.90 -3.20 12.26
N TRP A 141 8.25 -3.50 11.14
CA TRP A 141 7.63 -2.48 10.30
C TRP A 141 6.52 -1.74 11.05
N LEU A 142 5.61 -2.46 11.72
CA LEU A 142 4.52 -1.91 12.55
C LEU A 142 5.05 -0.99 13.67
N SER A 143 6.22 -1.29 14.24
CA SER A 143 6.84 -0.43 15.27
C SER A 143 7.25 0.95 14.75
N SER A 144 7.38 1.12 13.43
CA SER A 144 7.93 2.32 12.80
C SER A 144 6.97 2.98 11.81
N VAL A 145 5.91 2.29 11.41
CA VAL A 145 4.98 2.74 10.37
C VAL A 145 4.24 4.01 10.79
N ASP A 146 3.85 4.82 9.81
CA ASP A 146 2.96 5.94 10.05
C ASP A 146 1.48 5.51 10.08
N GLU A 147 0.62 6.48 10.33
CA GLU A 147 -0.83 6.29 10.46
C GLU A 147 -1.44 5.74 9.16
N PHE A 148 -0.88 6.07 7.99
CA PHE A 148 -1.32 5.54 6.70
C PHE A 148 -1.01 4.05 6.57
N GLY A 149 0.21 3.63 6.85
CA GLY A 149 0.54 2.20 6.79
C GLY A 149 -0.16 1.38 7.87
N MET A 150 -0.39 1.96 9.06
CA MET A 150 -1.21 1.30 10.10
C MET A 150 -2.65 1.07 9.63
N MET A 151 -3.27 2.08 8.99
CA MET A 151 -4.59 1.94 8.38
C MET A 151 -4.59 0.85 7.31
N LEU A 152 -3.61 0.86 6.41
CA LEU A 152 -3.48 -0.11 5.33
C LEU A 152 -3.41 -1.54 5.88
N TYR A 153 -2.55 -1.78 6.87
CA TYR A 153 -2.41 -3.09 7.51
C TYR A 153 -3.69 -3.52 8.24
N ALA A 154 -4.36 -2.60 8.95
CA ALA A 154 -5.61 -2.91 9.62
C ALA A 154 -6.69 -3.35 8.60
N VAL A 155 -6.81 -2.66 7.47
CA VAL A 155 -7.76 -3.04 6.41
C VAL A 155 -7.36 -4.38 5.78
N THR A 156 -6.10 -4.58 5.42
CA THR A 156 -5.67 -5.83 4.75
C THR A 156 -5.82 -7.05 5.65
N ALA A 157 -5.43 -6.95 6.92
CA ALA A 157 -5.46 -8.06 7.88
C ALA A 157 -6.89 -8.50 8.26
N HIS A 158 -7.89 -7.61 8.13
CA HIS A 158 -9.28 -7.89 8.54
C HIS A 158 -10.24 -8.09 7.36
N THR A 159 -9.99 -7.48 6.21
CA THR A 159 -10.91 -7.54 5.06
C THR A 159 -10.68 -8.80 4.22
N TYR A 160 -9.43 -9.26 4.09
CA TYR A 160 -9.09 -10.34 3.16
C TYR A 160 -9.18 -11.76 3.76
N LYS A 161 -9.55 -11.89 5.03
CA LYS A 161 -9.65 -13.18 5.75
C LYS A 161 -10.78 -14.12 5.26
N GLN A 162 -11.48 -13.81 4.16
CA GLN A 162 -12.66 -14.58 3.71
C GLN A 162 -12.67 -15.06 2.25
N ASN A 163 -11.70 -14.72 1.39
CA ASN A 163 -11.81 -15.02 -0.05
C ASN A 163 -10.83 -16.08 -0.62
N SER A 164 -9.95 -16.68 0.19
CA SER A 164 -8.98 -17.69 -0.29
C SER A 164 -9.37 -19.16 -0.06
N LEU A 165 -10.65 -19.46 0.22
CA LEU A 165 -11.17 -20.84 0.40
C LEU A 165 -12.24 -21.24 -0.64
N ARG A 166 -12.22 -20.62 -1.84
CA ARG A 166 -13.09 -21.01 -2.96
C ARG A 166 -12.30 -21.16 -4.27
N THR A 167 -11.50 -22.22 -4.34
CA THR A 167 -11.11 -22.97 -5.54
C THR A 167 -10.71 -24.36 -5.08
#